data_AF-A0A1A8TAB2-F1
#
_entry.id   AF-A0A1A8TAB2-F1
#
_cell.length_a   1.000
_cell.length_b   1.000
_cell.length_c   1.000
_cell.angle_alpha   90.00
_cell.angle_beta   90.00
_cell.angle_gamma   90.00
#
_symmetry.space_group_name_H-M   'P 1'
#
loop_
_entity.id
_entity.type
_entity.pdbx_description
1 polymer ?
#
loop_
_entity_poly.entity_id
_entity_poly.type
_entity_poly.pdbx_seq_one_letter_code
_entity_poly.pdbx_strand_id
1 'polypeptide(L)'
;MTDPKFIELIEAATKEAEKAMLKFPQPNYVLLKIAEEAGEVVKEGVHCSEGRGDYKNLKTEITQVIAMLYRLHQEGDQTIGLEPIKNF
;
A
#
# COMPACT_ATOMS: atom_id res chain seq x y z
N MET A 1 -4.10 -5.16 -23.51
CA MET A 1 -5.32 -4.81 -22.75
C MET A 1 -4.98 -5.07 -21.29
N THR A 2 -5.10 -4.09 -20.41
CA THR A 2 -4.78 -4.27 -18.98
C THR A 2 -5.84 -5.15 -18.32
N ASP A 3 -5.44 -6.07 -17.44
CA ASP A 3 -6.34 -6.99 -16.74
C ASP A 3 -7.35 -6.18 -15.88
N PRO A 4 -8.68 -6.32 -16.11
CA PRO A 4 -9.70 -5.65 -15.32
C PRO A 4 -9.55 -5.85 -13.80
N LYS A 5 -9.11 -7.03 -13.36
CA LYS A 5 -8.91 -7.33 -11.93
C LYS A 5 -7.77 -6.51 -11.34
N PHE A 6 -6.73 -6.27 -12.13
CA PHE A 6 -5.61 -5.44 -11.69
C PHE A 6 -6.03 -3.97 -11.62
N ILE A 7 -6.84 -3.50 -12.58
CA ILE A 7 -7.40 -2.14 -12.54
C ILE A 7 -8.23 -1.93 -11.26
N GLU A 8 -9.16 -2.84 -10.95
CA GLU A 8 -9.97 -2.77 -9.73
C GLU A 8 -9.12 -2.73 -8.45
N LEU A 9 -8.02 -3.49 -8.42
CA LEU A 9 -7.08 -3.50 -7.29
C LEU A 9 -6.38 -2.14 -7.12
N ILE A 10 -5.89 -1.56 -8.22
CA ILE A 10 -5.26 -0.23 -8.20
C ILE A 10 -6.27 0.84 -7.78
N GLU A 11 -7.49 0.81 -8.29
CA GLU A 11 -8.54 1.77 -7.88
C GLU A 11 -8.88 1.68 -6.39
N ALA A 12 -8.95 0.46 -5.84
CA ALA A 12 -9.16 0.25 -4.41
C ALA A 12 -7.99 0.80 -3.59
N ALA A 13 -6.75 0.55 -4.03
CA ALA A 13 -5.55 1.04 -3.35
C ALA A 13 -5.43 2.57 -3.38
N THR A 14 -5.79 3.22 -4.49
CA THR A 14 -5.82 4.69 -4.57
C THR A 14 -6.80 5.28 -3.56
N LYS A 15 -8.02 4.73 -3.46
CA LYS A 15 -9.01 5.18 -2.47
C LYS A 15 -8.54 4.96 -1.03
N GLU A 16 -7.84 3.85 -0.78
CA GLU A 16 -7.26 3.58 0.54
C GLU A 16 -6.12 4.55 0.87
N ALA A 17 -5.29 4.88 -0.13
CA ALA A 17 -4.25 5.89 0.03
C ALA A 17 -4.84 7.26 0.35
N GLU A 18 -5.87 7.71 -0.36
CA GLU A 18 -6.57 8.98 -0.08
C GLU A 18 -7.08 9.04 1.36
N LYS A 19 -7.70 7.97 1.87
CA LYS A 19 -8.11 7.90 3.28
C LYS A 19 -6.92 7.95 4.23
N ALA A 20 -5.84 7.23 3.92
CA ALA A 20 -4.63 7.20 4.74
C ALA A 20 -3.92 8.55 4.78
N MET A 21 -3.92 9.30 3.68
CA MET A 21 -3.38 10.67 3.60
C MET A 21 -4.13 11.62 4.54
N LEU A 22 -5.47 11.52 4.59
CA LEU A 22 -6.28 12.33 5.51
C LEU A 22 -6.06 11.94 6.97
N LYS A 23 -5.95 10.64 7.25
CA LYS A 23 -5.80 10.11 8.61
C LYS A 23 -4.39 10.30 9.17
N PHE A 24 -3.38 10.21 8.31
CA PHE A 24 -1.96 10.26 8.66
C PHE A 24 -1.21 11.19 7.69
N PRO A 25 -1.47 12.50 7.76
CA PRO A 25 -0.85 13.48 6.86
C PRO A 25 0.67 13.52 7.04
N GLN A 26 1.37 14.06 6.05
CA GLN A 26 2.80 14.34 6.19
C GLN A 26 3.05 15.39 7.31
N PRO A 27 4.22 15.35 8.00
CA PRO A 27 5.30 14.39 7.82
C PRO A 27 4.96 12.99 8.35
N ASN A 28 5.26 11.96 7.56
CA ASN A 28 5.01 10.58 7.90
C ASN A 28 6.11 9.67 7.31
N TYR A 29 6.50 8.62 8.03
CA TYR A 29 7.49 7.62 7.59
C TYR A 29 6.87 6.64 6.58
N VAL A 30 6.53 7.15 5.38
CA VAL A 30 5.91 6.36 4.32
C VAL A 30 6.77 5.16 3.92
N LEU A 31 8.10 5.29 3.88
CA LEU A 31 8.99 4.15 3.56
C LEU A 31 8.95 3.04 4.62
N LEU A 32 8.86 3.40 5.90
CA LEU A 32 8.74 2.39 6.97
C LEU A 32 7.38 1.71 6.92
N LYS A 33 6.31 2.47 6.62
CA LYS A 33 4.98 1.91 6.40
C LYS A 33 4.96 0.93 5.22
N ILE A 34 5.65 1.20 4.11
CA ILE A 34 5.78 0.23 3.01
C ILE A 34 6.37 -1.09 3.52
N ALA A 35 7.44 -1.04 4.33
CA ALA A 35 8.06 -2.24 4.88
C ALA A 35 7.11 -3.00 5.82
N GLU A 36 6.35 -2.28 6.65
CA GLU A 36 5.34 -2.86 7.55
C GLU A 36 4.24 -3.59 6.75
N GLU A 37 3.58 -2.91 5.81
CA GLU A 37 2.49 -3.50 5.02
C GLU A 37 3.01 -4.68 4.15
N ALA A 38 4.25 -4.60 3.64
CA ALA A 38 4.85 -5.70 2.88
C ALA A 38 5.09 -6.94 3.77
N GLY A 39 5.49 -6.71 5.04
CA GLY A 39 5.60 -7.77 6.04
C GLY A 39 4.25 -8.42 6.33
N GLU A 40 3.17 -7.63 6.40
CA GLU A 40 1.80 -8.11 6.57
C GLU A 40 1.32 -8.98 5.40
N VAL A 41 1.64 -8.58 4.15
CA VAL A 41 1.37 -9.41 2.96
C VAL A 41 2.09 -10.76 3.06
N VAL A 42 3.37 -10.78 3.46
CA VAL A 42 4.13 -12.03 3.62
C VAL A 42 3.50 -12.89 4.71
N LYS A 43 3.19 -12.30 5.86
CA LYS A 43 2.55 -13.00 6.99
C LYS A 43 1.24 -13.65 6.57
N GLU A 44 0.33 -12.89 5.98
CA GLU A 44 -0.99 -13.42 5.61
C GLU A 44 -0.89 -14.37 4.42
N GLY A 45 0.05 -14.17 3.50
CA GLY A 45 0.35 -15.12 2.43
C GLY A 45 0.79 -16.49 2.96
N VAL A 46 1.67 -16.52 3.98
CA VAL A 46 2.05 -17.76 4.68
C VAL A 46 0.86 -18.34 5.43
N HIS A 47 0.04 -17.53 6.09
CA HIS A 47 -1.15 -18.01 6.78
C HIS A 47 -2.14 -18.69 5.81
N CYS A 48 -2.37 -18.09 4.64
CA CYS A 48 -3.21 -18.68 3.59
C CYS A 48 -2.63 -20.01 3.08
N SER A 49 -1.31 -20.10 2.87
CA SER A 49 -0.68 -21.35 2.40
C SER A 49 -0.73 -22.48 3.42
N GLU A 50 -0.74 -22.15 4.70
CA GLU A 50 -0.91 -23.08 5.82
C GLU A 50 -2.39 -23.39 6.13
N GLY A 51 -3.35 -22.86 5.36
CA GLY A 51 -4.78 -23.11 5.54
C GLY A 51 -5.41 -22.43 6.74
N ARG A 52 -4.75 -21.40 7.31
CA ARG A 52 -5.19 -20.67 8.51
C ARG A 52 -5.42 -19.17 8.30
N GLY A 53 -5.24 -18.68 7.08
CA GLY A 53 -5.47 -17.28 6.68
C GLY A 53 -6.76 -17.09 5.88
N ASP A 54 -7.11 -15.83 5.63
CA ASP A 54 -8.23 -15.44 4.76
C ASP A 54 -7.70 -14.68 3.54
N TYR A 55 -8.02 -15.14 2.33
CA TYR A 55 -7.65 -14.45 1.09
C TYR A 55 -8.24 -13.03 0.99
N LYS A 56 -9.31 -12.72 1.72
CA LYS A 56 -9.80 -11.35 1.86
C LYS A 56 -8.82 -10.48 2.64
N ASN A 57 -8.23 -11.00 3.72
CA ASN A 57 -7.20 -10.30 4.47
C ASN A 57 -5.96 -10.12 3.59
N LEU A 58 -5.50 -11.17 2.91
CA LEU A 58 -4.37 -11.06 1.99
C LEU A 58 -4.61 -9.98 0.91
N LYS A 59 -5.82 -9.91 0.35
CA LYS A 59 -6.18 -8.84 -0.61
C LYS A 59 -6.12 -7.45 0.05
N THR A 60 -6.57 -7.32 1.30
CA THR A 60 -6.48 -6.07 2.06
C THR A 60 -5.03 -5.64 2.25
N GLU A 61 -4.16 -6.54 2.71
CA GLU A 61 -2.73 -6.24 2.90
C GLU A 61 -2.06 -5.82 1.58
N ILE A 62 -2.36 -6.53 0.48
CA ILE A 62 -1.85 -6.17 -0.85
C ILE A 62 -2.33 -4.76 -1.25
N THR A 63 -3.60 -4.45 -0.98
CA THR A 63 -4.18 -3.13 -1.27
C THR A 63 -3.48 -2.03 -0.46
N GLN A 64 -3.16 -2.29 0.81
CA GLN A 64 -2.47 -1.35 1.69
C GLN A 64 -1.01 -1.12 1.27
N VAL A 65 -0.29 -2.16 0.83
CA VAL A 65 1.05 -2.00 0.24
C VAL A 65 1.00 -1.09 -0.98
N ILE A 66 0.09 -1.34 -1.91
CA ILE A 66 -0.06 -0.51 -3.12
C ILE A 66 -0.45 0.92 -2.73
N ALA A 67 -1.32 1.09 -1.74
CA ALA A 67 -1.68 2.40 -1.23
C ALA A 67 -0.45 3.16 -0.70
N MET A 68 0.43 2.51 0.07
CA MET A 68 1.66 3.14 0.57
C MET A 68 2.65 3.45 -0.55
N LEU A 69 2.76 2.60 -1.57
CA LEU A 69 3.56 2.90 -2.77
C LEU A 69 3.01 4.11 -3.54
N TYR A 70 1.68 4.22 -3.66
CA TYR A 70 1.04 5.39 -4.24
C TYR A 70 1.30 6.65 -3.42
N ARG A 71 1.22 6.56 -2.09
CA ARG A 71 1.59 7.67 -1.19
C ARG A 71 3.03 8.10 -1.37
N LEU A 72 3.97 7.15 -1.44
CA LEU A 72 5.38 7.46 -1.68
C LEU A 72 5.56 8.23 -3.00
N HIS A 73 4.86 7.80 -4.05
CA HIS A 73 4.88 8.49 -5.33
C HIS A 73 4.35 9.93 -5.23
N GLN A 74 3.17 10.13 -4.59
CA GLN A 74 2.48 11.43 -4.54
C GLN A 74 3.04 12.41 -3.49
N GLU A 75 3.48 11.90 -2.35
CA GLU A 75 3.82 12.68 -1.16
C GLU A 75 5.31 12.62 -0.79
N GLY A 76 6.04 11.60 -1.26
CA GLY A 76 7.38 11.30 -0.78
C GLY A 76 7.38 10.79 0.67
N ASP A 77 8.45 11.09 1.39
CA ASP A 77 8.59 10.85 2.84
C ASP A 77 9.24 12.09 3.47
N GLN A 78 8.40 13.01 3.97
CA GLN A 78 8.88 14.29 4.50
C GLN A 78 9.63 14.14 5.81
N THR A 79 9.52 12.99 6.49
CA THR A 79 10.25 12.75 7.74
C THR A 79 11.75 12.62 7.49
N ILE A 80 12.13 12.08 6.33
CA ILE A 80 13.53 11.97 5.90
C ILE A 80 13.90 12.94 4.76
N GLY A 81 13.00 13.88 4.42
CA GLY A 81 13.22 14.86 3.35
C GLY A 81 13.21 14.26 1.94
N LEU A 82 12.55 13.12 1.74
CA LEU A 82 12.37 12.52 0.42
C LEU A 82 11.19 13.20 -0.29
N GLU A 83 11.47 13.86 -1.42
CA GLU A 83 10.46 14.56 -2.22
C GLU A 83 9.54 13.59 -3.00
N PRO A 84 8.31 14.02 -3.34
CA PRO A 84 7.45 13.31 -4.29
C PRO A 84 8.09 13.04 -5.65
N ILE A 85 7.63 12.01 -6.34
CA ILE A 85 8.05 11.69 -7.71
C ILE A 85 7.30 12.60 -8.68
N LYS A 86 7.98 13.59 -9.27
CA LYS A 86 7.35 14.65 -10.08
C LYS A 86 7.39 14.41 -11.60
N ASN A 87 8.15 13.45 -12.12
CA ASN A 87 8.36 13.26 -13.57
C ASN A 87 8.39 11.77 -14.00
N PHE A 88 7.66 11.43 -15.08
CA PHE A 88 7.85 10.25 -15.92
C PHE A 88 7.84 10.66 -17.40
#